data_AF-A0A5P9PHQ4-F1
#
_entry.id   AF-A0A5P9PHQ4-F1
#
_cell.length_a   1.000
_cell.length_b   1.000
_cell.length_c   1.000
_cell.angle_alpha   90.00
_cell.angle_beta   90.00
_cell.angle_gamma   90.00
#
_symmetry.space_group_name_H-M   'P 1'
#
loop_
_entity.id
_entity.type
_entity.pdbx_description
1 polymer ?
#
loop_
_entity_poly.entity_id
_entity_poly.type
_entity_poly.pdbx_seq_one_letter_code
_entity_poly.pdbx_strand_id
1 'polypeptide(L)'
;MTATVTRVPEIEDVLRRADARLADRCGDEPLPPDHIATFARAVEPLLAGRPPASAADLAELEQLRQRLADADRQLEDATAEIQRLTAELPALEELEARADKFSQQRDAEAAEAARLAGLLEEATRREAALVAEHTAALADVEARAEVYRQERTRHEAARSEEQAATITRLTTEVEMLRGQLHAANTGAAELADLLDAERLVAERQHMHSYPWPDPAQAPGPCSCGKPHPWAELAAAELVGPEEPPETGPWDTALRDRIRAELEGWPA
;
A
#
# COMPACT_ATOMS: atom_id res chain seq x y z
N MET A 1 -134.04 -15.49 -29.73
CA MET A 1 -132.63 -15.82 -30.01
C MET A 1 -132.55 -16.30 -31.45
N THR A 2 -132.18 -15.41 -32.37
CA THR A 2 -132.03 -15.72 -33.79
C THR A 2 -130.60 -16.21 -34.04
N ALA A 3 -130.47 -17.47 -34.46
CA ALA A 3 -129.19 -18.06 -34.82
C ALA A 3 -128.74 -17.49 -36.17
N THR A 4 -127.63 -16.75 -36.15
CA THR A 4 -126.97 -16.24 -37.36
C THR A 4 -126.26 -17.42 -38.05
N VAL A 5 -126.91 -18.03 -39.03
CA VAL A 5 -126.27 -19.03 -39.90
C VAL A 5 -125.18 -18.32 -40.71
N THR A 6 -123.93 -18.59 -40.38
CA THR A 6 -122.77 -18.07 -41.12
C THR A 6 -122.72 -18.81 -42.46
N ARG A 7 -123.24 -18.18 -43.51
CA ARG A 7 -123.26 -18.73 -44.87
C ARG A 7 -121.79 -18.90 -45.33
N VAL A 8 -121.40 -20.13 -45.68
CA VAL A 8 -120.11 -20.38 -46.33
C VAL A 8 -120.07 -19.53 -47.61
N PRO A 9 -119.06 -18.66 -47.79
CA PRO A 9 -119.02 -17.82 -48.98
C PRO A 9 -118.79 -18.67 -50.22
N GLU A 10 -119.53 -18.41 -51.30
CA GLU A 10 -119.32 -19.07 -52.60
C GLU A 10 -117.88 -18.77 -53.09
N ILE A 11 -117.25 -19.75 -53.75
CA ILE A 11 -115.84 -19.64 -54.24
C ILE A 11 -115.68 -18.39 -55.12
N GLU A 12 -116.68 -18.12 -55.95
CA GLU A 12 -116.71 -16.94 -56.82
C GLU A 12 -116.72 -15.62 -56.02
N ASP A 13 -117.42 -15.57 -54.88
CA ASP A 13 -117.46 -14.39 -54.01
C ASP A 13 -116.14 -14.16 -53.27
N VAL A 14 -115.42 -15.23 -52.95
CA VAL A 14 -114.06 -15.14 -52.40
C VAL A 14 -113.09 -14.61 -53.45
N LEU A 15 -113.14 -15.17 -54.66
CA LEU A 15 -112.27 -14.74 -55.76
C LEU A 15 -112.55 -13.30 -56.18
N ARG A 16 -113.81 -12.88 -56.27
CA ARG A 16 -114.20 -11.49 -56.59
C ARG A 16 -113.68 -10.50 -55.54
N ARG A 17 -113.73 -10.84 -54.25
CA ARG A 17 -113.17 -10.00 -53.18
C ARG A 17 -111.65 -10.00 -53.13
N ALA A 18 -111.01 -11.08 -53.55
CA ALA A 18 -109.55 -11.16 -53.63
C ALA A 18 -109.04 -10.34 -54.83
N ASP A 19 -109.69 -10.47 -55.98
CA ASP A 19 -109.41 -9.74 -57.21
C ASP A 19 -109.60 -8.22 -57.02
N ALA A 20 -110.73 -7.78 -56.46
CA ALA A 20 -110.96 -6.37 -56.16
C ALA A 20 -109.89 -5.76 -55.23
N ARG A 21 -109.40 -6.53 -54.24
CA ARG A 21 -108.32 -6.09 -53.34
C ARG A 21 -106.96 -6.04 -54.03
N LEU A 22 -106.73 -6.92 -55.01
CA LEU A 22 -105.50 -6.95 -55.78
C LEU A 22 -105.48 -5.80 -56.80
N ALA A 23 -106.57 -5.62 -57.54
CA ALA A 23 -106.80 -4.55 -58.50
C ALA A 23 -106.59 -3.17 -57.85
N ASP A 24 -107.18 -2.93 -56.68
CA ASP A 24 -107.01 -1.68 -55.92
C ASP A 24 -105.55 -1.43 -55.47
N ARG A 25 -104.82 -2.49 -55.07
CA ARG A 25 -103.41 -2.40 -54.69
C ARG A 25 -102.47 -2.17 -55.87
N CYS A 26 -102.83 -2.68 -57.05
CA CYS A 26 -102.01 -2.64 -58.25
C CYS A 26 -102.38 -1.49 -59.20
N GLY A 27 -103.52 -0.83 -58.99
CA GLY A 27 -104.03 0.24 -59.85
C GLY A 27 -104.67 -0.27 -61.14
N ASP A 28 -105.08 -1.54 -61.18
CA ASP A 28 -105.68 -2.20 -62.34
C ASP A 28 -107.21 -2.29 -62.21
N GLU A 29 -107.90 -2.54 -63.33
CA GLU A 29 -109.35 -2.81 -63.33
C GLU A 29 -109.59 -4.26 -62.87
N PRO A 30 -110.59 -4.51 -62.00
CA PRO A 30 -110.95 -5.89 -61.63
C PRO A 30 -111.36 -6.72 -62.84
N LEU A 31 -111.08 -8.02 -62.77
CA LEU A 31 -111.35 -8.95 -63.85
C LEU A 31 -112.86 -9.04 -64.17
N PRO A 32 -113.23 -9.25 -65.45
CA PRO A 32 -114.61 -9.47 -65.83
C PRO A 32 -115.24 -10.64 -65.05
N PRO A 33 -116.52 -10.55 -64.64
CA PRO A 33 -117.19 -11.60 -63.87
C PRO A 33 -117.10 -12.98 -64.50
N ASP A 34 -117.16 -13.06 -65.83
CA ASP A 34 -117.07 -14.32 -66.59
C ASP A 34 -115.69 -14.99 -66.48
N HIS A 35 -114.62 -14.19 -66.35
CA HIS A 35 -113.27 -14.71 -66.10
C HIS A 35 -113.17 -15.24 -64.68
N ILE A 36 -113.72 -14.52 -63.70
CA ILE A 36 -113.77 -14.95 -62.30
C ILE A 36 -114.56 -16.26 -62.16
N ALA A 37 -115.70 -16.39 -62.85
CA ALA A 37 -116.49 -17.62 -62.89
C ALA A 37 -115.73 -18.79 -63.54
N THR A 38 -114.92 -18.51 -64.57
CA THR A 38 -114.06 -19.51 -65.20
C THR A 38 -112.96 -19.98 -64.26
N PHE A 39 -112.34 -19.07 -63.50
CA PHE A 39 -111.38 -19.42 -62.45
C PHE A 39 -112.05 -20.18 -61.30
N ALA A 40 -113.24 -19.77 -60.87
CA ALA A 40 -114.00 -20.47 -59.84
C ALA A 40 -114.25 -21.92 -60.23
N ARG A 41 -114.72 -22.17 -61.46
CA ARG A 41 -114.93 -23.51 -62.03
C ARG A 41 -113.64 -24.32 -62.22
N ALA A 42 -112.52 -23.67 -62.53
CA ALA A 42 -111.23 -24.35 -62.68
C ALA A 42 -110.66 -24.78 -61.32
N VAL A 43 -110.96 -24.03 -60.24
CA VAL A 43 -110.48 -24.28 -58.88
C VAL A 43 -111.43 -25.23 -58.12
N GLU A 44 -112.70 -25.30 -58.52
CA GLU A 44 -113.72 -26.16 -57.92
C GLU A 44 -113.28 -27.64 -57.78
N PRO A 45 -112.69 -28.31 -58.79
CA PRO A 45 -112.23 -29.71 -58.67
C PRO A 45 -111.03 -29.86 -57.73
N LEU A 46 -110.18 -28.84 -57.64
CA LEU A 46 -108.99 -28.83 -56.79
C LEU A 46 -109.35 -28.70 -55.31
N LEU A 47 -110.50 -28.09 -55.01
CA LEU A 47 -111.04 -27.97 -53.66
C LEU A 47 -112.02 -29.10 -53.33
N ALA A 48 -112.74 -29.64 -54.31
CA ALA A 48 -113.75 -30.70 -54.13
C ALA A 48 -113.15 -32.06 -53.73
N GLY A 49 -111.85 -32.29 -53.97
CA GLY A 49 -111.18 -33.56 -53.69
C GLY A 49 -110.06 -33.48 -52.65
N ARG A 50 -109.79 -32.31 -52.07
CA ARG A 50 -108.74 -32.19 -51.05
C ARG A 50 -109.38 -32.49 -49.70
N PRO A 51 -109.10 -33.63 -49.05
CA PRO A 51 -109.49 -33.80 -47.67
C PRO A 51 -108.87 -32.67 -46.85
N PRO A 52 -109.53 -32.19 -45.79
CA PRO A 52 -108.85 -31.31 -44.83
C PRO A 52 -107.55 -32.01 -44.43
N ALA A 53 -106.44 -31.26 -44.38
CA ALA A 53 -105.13 -31.80 -44.01
C ALA A 53 -105.30 -32.78 -42.85
N SER A 54 -104.84 -34.02 -43.02
CA SER A 54 -105.09 -35.04 -42.01
C SER A 54 -104.44 -34.61 -40.69
N ALA A 55 -104.93 -35.09 -39.56
CA ALA A 55 -104.30 -34.80 -38.28
C ALA A 55 -102.81 -35.20 -38.26
N ALA A 56 -102.42 -36.20 -39.06
CA ALA A 56 -101.05 -36.62 -39.25
C ALA A 56 -100.21 -35.59 -40.03
N ASP A 57 -100.75 -35.04 -41.12
CA ASP A 57 -100.07 -34.01 -41.92
C ASP A 57 -99.86 -32.72 -41.11
N LEU A 58 -100.85 -32.34 -40.29
CA LEU A 58 -100.76 -31.19 -39.39
C LEU A 58 -99.72 -31.42 -38.27
N ALA A 59 -99.64 -32.64 -37.73
CA ALA A 59 -98.64 -33.01 -36.71
C ALA A 59 -97.22 -33.01 -37.27
N GLU A 60 -97.02 -33.49 -38.51
CA GLU A 60 -95.71 -33.45 -39.18
C GLU A 60 -95.29 -32.00 -39.48
N LEU A 61 -96.22 -31.14 -39.90
CA LEU A 61 -95.96 -29.72 -40.10
C LEU A 61 -95.58 -28.99 -38.79
N GLU A 62 -96.25 -29.32 -37.69
CA GLU A 62 -95.91 -28.82 -36.36
C GLU A 62 -94.51 -29.28 -35.93
N GLN A 63 -94.16 -30.55 -36.19
CA GLN A 63 -92.85 -31.11 -35.88
C GLN A 63 -91.73 -30.46 -36.70
N LEU A 64 -91.97 -30.19 -37.99
CA LEU A 64 -91.03 -29.48 -38.85
C LEU A 64 -90.84 -28.02 -38.41
N ARG A 65 -91.91 -27.34 -38.00
CA ARG A 65 -91.83 -25.98 -37.42
C ARG A 65 -91.02 -25.97 -36.13
N GLN A 66 -91.23 -26.97 -35.27
CA GLN A 66 -90.45 -27.10 -34.04
C GLN A 66 -88.97 -27.32 -34.34
N ARG A 67 -88.65 -28.21 -35.28
CA ARG A 67 -87.27 -28.44 -35.73
C ARG A 67 -86.62 -27.20 -36.33
N LEU A 68 -87.39 -26.42 -37.11
CA LEU A 68 -86.91 -25.16 -37.66
C LEU A 68 -86.61 -24.16 -36.53
N ALA A 69 -87.53 -24.01 -35.57
CA ALA A 69 -87.33 -23.13 -34.42
C ALA A 69 -86.13 -23.56 -33.53
N ASP A 70 -85.92 -24.86 -33.36
CA ASP A 70 -84.77 -25.38 -32.63
C ASP A 70 -83.45 -25.13 -33.41
N ALA A 71 -83.47 -25.28 -34.74
CA ALA A 71 -82.32 -24.97 -35.60
C ALA A 71 -82.00 -23.47 -35.64
N ASP A 72 -83.02 -22.62 -35.70
CA ASP A 72 -82.86 -21.16 -35.64
C ASP A 72 -82.23 -20.74 -34.30
N ARG A 73 -82.67 -21.34 -33.18
CA ARG A 73 -82.06 -21.09 -31.87
C ARG A 73 -80.60 -21.54 -31.80
N GLN A 74 -80.27 -22.71 -32.36
CA GLN A 74 -78.89 -23.18 -32.44
C GLN A 74 -78.01 -22.25 -33.30
N LEU A 75 -78.56 -21.69 -34.38
CA LEU A 75 -77.88 -20.70 -35.21
C LEU A 75 -77.65 -19.38 -34.46
N GLU A 76 -78.63 -18.91 -33.70
CA GLU A 76 -78.50 -17.72 -32.84
C GLU A 76 -77.40 -17.92 -31.79
N ASP A 77 -77.43 -19.06 -31.07
CA ASP A 77 -76.42 -19.40 -30.05
C ASP A 77 -75.01 -19.50 -30.66
N ALA A 78 -74.86 -20.18 -31.81
CA ALA A 78 -73.59 -20.29 -32.51
C ALA A 78 -73.08 -18.92 -33.00
N THR A 79 -73.98 -18.06 -33.47
CA THR A 79 -73.64 -16.70 -33.91
C THR A 79 -73.17 -15.84 -32.74
N ALA A 80 -73.85 -15.93 -31.59
CA ALA A 80 -73.45 -15.23 -30.37
C ALA A 80 -72.08 -15.71 -29.87
N GLU A 81 -71.81 -17.02 -29.93
CA GLU A 81 -70.52 -17.59 -29.56
C GLU A 81 -69.39 -17.13 -30.50
N ILE A 82 -69.63 -17.12 -31.81
CA ILE A 82 -68.66 -16.59 -32.79
C ILE A 82 -68.38 -15.12 -32.52
N GLN A 83 -69.40 -14.31 -32.25
CA GLN A 83 -69.24 -12.89 -31.93
C GLN A 83 -68.41 -12.70 -30.65
N ARG A 84 -68.68 -13.51 -29.61
CA ARG A 84 -67.91 -13.50 -28.36
C ARG A 84 -66.44 -13.84 -28.60
N LEU A 85 -66.15 -14.96 -29.26
CA LEU A 85 -64.79 -15.38 -29.56
C LEU A 85 -64.06 -14.36 -30.46
N THR A 86 -64.75 -13.78 -31.42
CA THR A 86 -64.19 -12.72 -32.29
C THR A 86 -63.86 -11.47 -31.49
N ALA A 87 -64.66 -11.13 -30.48
CA ALA A 87 -64.38 -10.00 -29.59
C ALA A 87 -63.23 -10.28 -28.60
N GLU A 88 -62.94 -11.54 -28.29
CA GLU A 88 -61.83 -11.94 -27.41
C GLU A 88 -60.47 -11.97 -28.13
N LEU A 89 -60.44 -12.20 -29.46
CA LEU A 89 -59.20 -12.28 -30.26
C LEU A 89 -58.23 -11.08 -30.06
N PRO A 90 -58.67 -9.81 -30.10
CA PRO A 90 -57.76 -8.67 -29.94
C PRO A 90 -57.07 -8.64 -28.57
N ALA A 91 -57.75 -9.12 -27.52
CA ALA A 91 -57.16 -9.17 -26.17
C ALA A 91 -56.07 -10.24 -26.08
N LEU A 92 -56.22 -11.36 -26.79
CA LEU A 92 -55.18 -12.39 -26.88
C LEU A 92 -53.97 -11.90 -27.68
N GLU A 93 -54.19 -11.21 -28.80
CA GLU A 93 -53.11 -10.60 -29.58
C GLU A 93 -52.32 -9.55 -28.76
N GLU A 94 -52.99 -8.76 -27.92
CA GLU A 94 -52.33 -7.82 -27.02
C GLU A 94 -51.52 -8.54 -25.93
N LEU A 95 -52.03 -9.65 -25.39
CA LEU A 95 -51.31 -10.46 -24.41
C LEU A 95 -50.06 -11.09 -25.01
N GLU A 96 -50.14 -11.61 -26.24
CA GLU A 96 -48.98 -12.14 -26.97
C GLU A 96 -47.93 -11.05 -27.22
N ALA A 97 -48.35 -9.89 -27.73
CA ALA A 97 -47.45 -8.76 -27.94
C ALA A 97 -46.77 -8.29 -26.64
N ARG A 98 -47.50 -8.33 -25.52
CA ARG A 98 -46.96 -8.02 -24.19
C ARG A 98 -45.97 -9.08 -23.70
N ALA A 99 -46.26 -10.36 -23.93
CA ALA A 99 -45.36 -11.45 -23.59
C ALA A 99 -44.04 -11.36 -24.39
N ASP A 100 -44.12 -11.06 -25.68
CA ASP A 100 -42.95 -10.83 -26.54
C ASP A 100 -42.11 -9.67 -26.03
N LYS A 101 -42.74 -8.57 -25.64
CA LYS A 101 -42.04 -7.43 -25.06
C LYS A 101 -41.30 -7.79 -23.78
N PHE A 102 -41.92 -8.58 -22.89
CA PHE A 102 -41.24 -9.06 -21.68
C PHE A 102 -40.10 -10.01 -21.99
N SER A 103 -40.23 -10.89 -22.98
CA SER A 103 -39.13 -11.76 -23.41
C SER A 103 -37.96 -10.93 -23.94
N GLN A 104 -38.21 -9.95 -24.79
CA GLN A 104 -37.17 -9.05 -25.31
C GLN A 104 -36.47 -8.26 -24.20
N GLN A 105 -37.22 -7.79 -23.20
CA GLN A 105 -36.65 -7.11 -22.02
C GLN A 105 -35.75 -8.05 -21.22
N ARG A 106 -36.22 -9.27 -20.92
CA ARG A 106 -35.43 -10.28 -20.22
C ARG A 106 -34.14 -10.62 -20.97
N ASP A 107 -34.21 -10.77 -22.29
CA ASP A 107 -33.06 -11.13 -23.11
C ASP A 107 -32.05 -9.96 -23.18
N ALA A 108 -32.53 -8.71 -23.23
CA ALA A 108 -31.69 -7.51 -23.13
C ALA A 108 -31.01 -7.37 -21.76
N GLU A 109 -31.74 -7.62 -20.68
CA GLU A 109 -31.20 -7.62 -19.31
C GLU A 109 -30.16 -8.73 -19.12
N ALA A 110 -30.41 -9.93 -19.67
CA ALA A 110 -29.45 -11.03 -19.65
C ALA A 110 -28.16 -10.69 -20.42
N ALA A 111 -28.28 -10.02 -21.57
CA ALA A 111 -27.12 -9.56 -22.35
C ALA A 111 -26.31 -8.50 -21.59
N GLU A 112 -26.98 -7.55 -20.92
CA GLU A 112 -26.31 -6.54 -20.10
C GLU A 112 -25.65 -7.16 -18.86
N ALA A 113 -26.31 -8.10 -18.20
CA ALA A 113 -25.73 -8.83 -17.07
C ALA A 113 -24.47 -9.62 -17.49
N ALA A 114 -24.50 -10.26 -18.66
CA ALA A 114 -23.32 -10.94 -19.21
C ALA A 114 -22.18 -9.96 -19.53
N ARG A 115 -22.51 -8.78 -20.08
CA ARG A 115 -21.53 -7.71 -20.34
C ARG A 115 -20.87 -7.23 -19.05
N LEU A 116 -21.66 -6.96 -18.01
CA LEU A 116 -21.17 -6.50 -16.72
C LEU A 116 -20.33 -7.56 -16.02
N ALA A 117 -20.73 -8.84 -16.08
CA ALA A 117 -19.94 -9.95 -15.56
C ALA A 117 -18.57 -10.02 -16.24
N GLY A 118 -18.51 -9.89 -17.57
CA GLY A 118 -17.25 -9.87 -18.32
C GLY A 118 -16.35 -8.69 -17.94
N LEU A 119 -16.90 -7.49 -17.76
CA LEU A 119 -16.16 -6.33 -17.27
C LEU A 119 -15.61 -6.53 -15.86
N LEU A 120 -16.38 -7.16 -14.97
CA LEU A 120 -15.97 -7.46 -13.60
C LEU A 120 -14.84 -8.50 -13.57
N GLU A 121 -14.91 -9.54 -14.38
CA GLU A 121 -13.83 -10.52 -14.54
C GLU A 121 -12.55 -9.89 -15.10
N GLU A 122 -12.68 -8.99 -16.08
CA GLU A 122 -11.53 -8.26 -16.61
C GLU A 122 -10.89 -7.33 -15.56
N ALA A 123 -11.71 -6.57 -14.82
CA ALA A 123 -11.23 -5.72 -13.73
C ALA A 123 -10.51 -6.53 -12.65
N THR A 124 -11.09 -7.67 -12.25
CA THR A 124 -10.49 -8.58 -11.25
C THR A 124 -9.15 -9.13 -11.71
N ARG A 125 -9.03 -9.51 -13.00
CA ARG A 125 -7.75 -9.97 -13.57
C ARG A 125 -6.69 -8.86 -13.59
N ARG A 126 -7.08 -7.62 -13.94
CA ARG A 126 -6.15 -6.48 -13.94
C ARG A 126 -5.68 -6.15 -12.53
N GLU A 127 -6.58 -6.14 -11.55
CA GLU A 127 -6.22 -5.92 -10.15
C GLU A 127 -5.26 -6.99 -9.64
N ALA A 128 -5.53 -8.27 -9.91
CA ALA A 128 -4.63 -9.36 -9.54
C ALA A 128 -3.23 -9.22 -10.16
N ALA A 129 -3.15 -8.77 -11.41
CA ALA A 129 -1.87 -8.51 -12.08
C ALA A 129 -1.10 -7.36 -11.43
N LEU A 130 -1.78 -6.26 -11.09
CA LEU A 130 -1.16 -5.12 -10.39
C LEU A 130 -0.66 -5.51 -8.99
N VAL A 131 -1.42 -6.30 -8.24
CA VAL A 131 -1.01 -6.81 -6.93
C VAL A 131 0.24 -7.68 -7.05
N ALA A 132 0.30 -8.55 -8.07
CA ALA A 132 1.46 -9.39 -8.32
C ALA A 132 2.71 -8.55 -8.68
N GLU A 133 2.55 -7.53 -9.53
CA GLU A 133 3.64 -6.60 -9.90
C GLU A 133 4.16 -5.84 -8.68
N HIS A 134 3.27 -5.25 -7.88
CA HIS A 134 3.66 -4.52 -6.68
C HIS A 134 4.35 -5.42 -5.65
N THR A 135 3.86 -6.65 -5.49
CA THR A 135 4.46 -7.63 -4.57
C THR A 135 5.87 -8.01 -5.03
N ALA A 136 6.07 -8.23 -6.32
CA ALA A 136 7.39 -8.50 -6.89
C ALA A 136 8.35 -7.31 -6.74
N ALA A 137 7.86 -6.08 -6.96
CA ALA A 137 8.65 -4.86 -6.78
C ALA A 137 9.06 -4.66 -5.31
N LEU A 138 8.17 -4.92 -4.36
CA LEU A 138 8.50 -4.86 -2.93
C LEU A 138 9.58 -5.88 -2.55
N ALA A 139 9.46 -7.11 -3.03
CA ALA A 139 10.47 -8.15 -2.78
C ALA A 139 11.85 -7.77 -3.35
N ASP A 140 11.92 -7.14 -4.53
CA ASP A 140 13.17 -6.64 -5.11
C ASP A 140 13.76 -5.48 -4.28
N VAL A 141 12.93 -4.54 -3.81
CA VAL A 141 13.38 -3.45 -2.92
C VAL A 141 13.93 -4.00 -1.61
N GLU A 142 13.25 -4.98 -1.00
CA GLU A 142 13.70 -5.63 0.23
C GLU A 142 15.03 -6.38 0.03
N ALA A 143 15.17 -7.11 -1.09
CA ALA A 143 16.41 -7.79 -1.43
C ALA A 143 17.57 -6.80 -1.61
N ARG A 144 17.34 -5.67 -2.30
CA ARG A 144 18.36 -4.61 -2.45
C ARG A 144 18.71 -3.98 -1.10
N ALA A 145 17.73 -3.72 -0.25
CA ALA A 145 17.96 -3.16 1.08
C ALA A 145 18.79 -4.10 1.97
N GLU A 146 18.60 -5.42 1.87
CA GLU A 146 19.44 -6.41 2.54
C GLU A 146 20.88 -6.36 2.04
N VAL A 147 21.10 -6.33 0.72
CA VAL A 147 22.45 -6.20 0.15
C VAL A 147 23.15 -4.95 0.67
N TYR A 148 22.47 -3.80 0.65
CA TYR A 148 23.03 -2.55 1.17
C TYR A 148 23.36 -2.63 2.67
N ARG A 149 22.53 -3.30 3.48
CA ARG A 149 22.81 -3.52 4.91
C ARG A 149 24.08 -4.34 5.08
N GLN A 150 24.24 -5.43 4.33
CA GLN A 150 25.43 -6.28 4.38
C GLN A 150 26.70 -5.55 3.95
N GLU A 151 26.64 -4.79 2.85
CA GLU A 151 27.76 -3.97 2.38
C GLU A 151 28.16 -2.92 3.42
N ARG A 152 27.19 -2.25 4.02
CA ARG A 152 27.44 -1.29 5.10
C ARG A 152 28.16 -1.95 6.28
N THR A 153 27.69 -3.12 6.73
CA THR A 153 28.35 -3.85 7.83
C THR A 153 29.77 -4.26 7.45
N ARG A 154 30.01 -4.71 6.21
CA ARG A 154 31.37 -5.02 5.73
C ARG A 154 32.28 -3.80 5.72
N HIS A 155 31.79 -2.65 5.28
CA HIS A 155 32.55 -1.40 5.28
C HIS A 155 32.86 -0.92 6.70
N GLU A 156 31.90 -1.01 7.62
CA GLU A 156 32.10 -0.67 9.04
C GLU A 156 33.15 -1.58 9.69
N ALA A 157 33.13 -2.88 9.39
CA ALA A 157 34.14 -3.83 9.86
C ALA A 157 35.53 -3.56 9.26
N ALA A 158 35.62 -3.34 7.94
CA ALA A 158 36.90 -3.02 7.30
C ALA A 158 37.51 -1.73 7.87
N ARG A 159 36.67 -0.71 8.13
CA ARG A 159 37.11 0.54 8.76
C ARG A 159 37.60 0.33 10.18
N SER A 160 36.94 -0.51 10.98
CA SER A 160 37.36 -0.77 12.36
C SER A 160 38.67 -1.57 12.40
N GLU A 161 38.87 -2.51 11.48
CA GLU A 161 40.13 -3.25 11.31
C GLU A 161 41.29 -2.31 10.92
N GLU A 162 41.08 -1.41 9.95
CA GLU A 162 42.07 -0.41 9.54
C GLU A 162 42.45 0.54 10.69
N GLN A 163 41.44 0.99 11.45
CA GLN A 163 41.65 1.82 12.63
C GLN A 163 42.44 1.07 13.72
N ALA A 164 42.10 -0.19 13.98
CA ALA A 164 42.83 -1.03 14.93
C ALA A 164 44.29 -1.22 14.51
N ALA A 165 44.54 -1.53 13.23
CA ALA A 165 45.89 -1.67 12.68
C ALA A 165 46.70 -0.37 12.82
N THR A 166 46.06 0.78 12.57
CA THR A 166 46.68 2.11 12.75
C THR A 166 47.02 2.38 14.21
N ILE A 167 46.10 2.09 15.14
CA ILE A 167 46.33 2.24 16.58
C ILE A 167 47.50 1.35 17.03
N THR A 168 47.53 0.09 16.60
CA THR A 168 48.63 -0.83 16.94
C THR A 168 49.97 -0.30 16.45
N ARG A 169 50.06 0.13 15.18
CA ARG A 169 51.29 0.73 14.62
C ARG A 169 51.77 1.93 15.42
N LEU A 170 50.88 2.89 15.70
CA LEU A 170 51.22 4.10 16.44
C LEU A 170 51.61 3.78 17.89
N THR A 171 50.99 2.78 18.51
CA THR A 171 51.34 2.34 19.87
C THR A 171 52.77 1.81 19.92
N THR A 172 53.13 0.95 18.97
CA THR A 172 54.51 0.43 18.84
C THR A 172 55.53 1.54 18.57
N GLU A 173 55.17 2.52 17.73
CA GLU A 173 56.04 3.67 17.45
C GLU A 173 56.25 4.55 18.70
N VAL A 174 55.19 4.82 19.47
CA VAL A 174 55.27 5.56 20.73
C VAL A 174 56.14 4.83 21.76
N GLU A 175 56.02 3.51 21.88
CA GLU A 175 56.86 2.71 22.77
C GLU A 175 58.34 2.75 22.37
N MET A 176 58.63 2.65 21.08
CA MET A 176 59.99 2.78 20.53
C MET A 176 60.58 4.17 20.85
N LEU A 177 59.84 5.23 20.55
CA LEU A 177 60.28 6.61 20.79
C LEU A 177 60.49 6.88 22.29
N ARG A 178 59.64 6.31 23.17
CA ARG A 178 59.85 6.37 24.63
C ARG A 178 61.13 5.66 25.05
N GLY A 179 61.41 4.50 24.48
CA GLY A 179 62.66 3.77 24.73
C GLY A 179 63.90 4.55 24.28
N GLN A 180 63.85 5.16 23.10
CA GLN A 180 64.92 6.02 22.58
C GLN A 180 65.13 7.26 23.47
N LEU A 181 64.05 7.92 23.89
CA LEU A 181 64.12 9.06 24.80
C LEU A 181 64.74 8.66 26.15
N HIS A 182 64.35 7.51 26.70
CA HIS A 182 64.93 7.01 27.95
C HIS A 182 66.43 6.74 27.80
N ALA A 183 66.86 6.05 26.74
CA ALA A 183 68.27 5.79 26.48
C ALA A 183 69.09 7.08 26.29
N ALA A 184 68.54 8.07 25.57
CA ALA A 184 69.17 9.37 25.40
C ALA A 184 69.32 10.11 26.75
N ASN A 185 68.29 10.08 27.60
CA ASN A 185 68.34 10.68 28.93
C ASN A 185 69.39 10.01 29.83
N THR A 186 69.48 8.68 29.80
CA THR A 186 70.52 7.94 30.55
C THR A 186 71.92 8.28 30.05
N GLY A 187 72.14 8.28 28.74
CA GLY A 187 73.44 8.67 28.17
C GLY A 187 73.81 10.13 28.47
N ALA A 188 72.84 11.04 28.51
CA ALA A 188 73.07 12.42 28.92
C ALA A 188 73.45 12.52 30.41
N ALA A 189 72.84 11.71 31.28
CA ALA A 189 73.21 11.64 32.69
C ALA A 189 74.62 11.05 32.89
N GLU A 190 74.97 9.97 32.19
CA GLU A 190 76.32 9.39 32.22
C GLU A 190 77.39 10.39 31.74
N LEU A 191 77.11 11.13 30.66
CA LEU A 191 77.99 12.20 30.18
C LEU A 191 78.13 13.33 31.21
N ALA A 192 77.03 13.70 31.90
CA ALA A 192 77.08 14.70 32.96
C ALA A 192 77.95 14.23 34.15
N ASP A 193 77.82 12.98 34.56
CA ASP A 193 78.65 12.38 35.62
C ASP A 193 80.14 12.35 35.24
N LEU A 194 80.45 12.00 33.99
CA LEU A 194 81.82 12.04 33.47
C LEU A 194 82.39 13.47 33.45
N LEU A 195 81.60 14.45 32.99
CA LEU A 195 81.99 15.86 33.00
C LEU A 195 82.21 16.38 34.42
N ASP A 196 81.35 16.00 35.38
CA ASP A 196 81.53 16.36 36.78
C ASP A 196 82.77 15.69 37.39
N ALA A 197 83.06 14.44 37.05
CA ALA A 197 84.28 13.75 37.47
C ALA A 197 85.55 14.42 36.90
N GLU A 198 85.55 14.76 35.61
CA GLU A 198 86.64 15.51 34.98
C GLU A 198 86.81 16.90 35.63
N ARG A 199 85.70 17.60 35.92
CA ARG A 199 85.74 18.88 36.62
C ARG A 199 86.39 18.73 38.00
N LEU A 200 86.01 17.71 38.78
CA LEU A 200 86.62 17.45 40.10
C LEU A 200 88.12 17.11 40.00
N VAL A 201 88.55 16.40 38.97
CA VAL A 201 89.98 16.13 38.73
C VAL A 201 90.72 17.42 38.38
N ALA A 202 90.17 18.24 37.48
CA ALA A 202 90.73 19.54 37.15
C ALA A 202 90.80 20.46 38.39
N GLU A 203 89.76 20.46 39.24
CA GLU A 203 89.73 21.16 40.52
C GLU A 203 90.70 20.58 41.56
N ARG A 204 91.16 19.34 41.46
CA ARG A 204 92.20 18.78 42.36
C ARG A 204 93.61 19.05 41.87
N GLN A 205 93.81 19.10 40.56
CA GLN A 205 95.12 19.25 39.93
C GLN A 205 95.46 20.70 39.57
N HIS A 206 94.50 21.63 39.64
CA HIS A 206 94.81 23.02 39.41
C HIS A 206 95.82 23.51 40.46
N MET A 207 96.97 23.97 39.97
CA MET A 207 97.96 24.62 40.80
C MET A 207 97.47 26.04 41.04
N HIS A 208 97.21 26.38 42.30
CA HIS A 208 96.78 27.73 42.64
C HIS A 208 97.91 28.73 42.33
N SER A 209 97.76 29.49 41.25
CA SER A 209 98.60 30.64 40.98
C SER A 209 97.96 31.86 41.62
N TYR A 210 98.57 32.35 42.69
CA TYR A 210 98.16 33.58 43.34
C TYR A 210 99.05 34.71 42.81
N PRO A 211 98.54 35.56 41.91
CA PRO A 211 99.33 36.66 41.41
C PRO A 211 99.71 37.59 42.57
N TRP A 212 101.01 37.81 42.75
CA TRP A 212 101.56 38.68 43.78
C TRP A 212 102.39 39.81 43.14
N PRO A 213 101.72 40.78 42.49
CA PRO A 213 102.39 41.83 41.73
C PRO A 213 103.15 42.83 42.62
N ASP A 214 102.79 42.93 43.91
CA ASP A 214 103.44 43.79 44.90
C ASP A 214 103.64 43.03 46.23
N PRO A 215 104.89 42.76 46.65
CA PRO A 215 105.20 42.05 47.90
C PRO A 215 104.67 42.72 49.18
N ALA A 216 104.35 44.02 49.12
CA ALA A 216 103.80 44.76 50.26
C ALA A 216 102.28 44.58 50.45
N GLN A 217 101.58 43.96 49.50
CA GLN A 217 100.13 43.74 49.53
C GLN A 217 99.80 42.25 49.62
N ALA A 218 98.61 41.91 50.15
CA ALA A 218 98.17 40.52 50.19
C ALA A 218 98.01 39.96 48.76
N PRO A 219 98.42 38.71 48.47
CA PRO A 219 98.21 38.09 47.17
C PRO A 219 96.72 38.08 46.80
N GLY A 220 96.40 38.36 45.54
CA GLY A 220 95.04 38.27 45.04
C GLY A 220 94.51 36.83 45.05
N PRO A 221 93.19 36.61 44.95
CA PRO A 221 92.64 35.27 44.85
C PRO A 221 93.17 34.56 43.59
N CYS A 222 93.22 33.23 43.65
CA CYS A 222 93.56 32.42 42.48
C CYS A 222 92.54 32.67 41.36
N SER A 223 92.91 32.41 40.10
CA SER A 223 91.99 32.46 38.95
C SER A 223 90.74 31.58 39.09
N CYS A 224 90.75 30.58 39.98
CA CYS A 224 89.60 29.75 40.34
C CYS A 224 88.72 30.35 41.45
N GLY A 225 89.00 31.58 41.91
CA GLY A 225 88.23 32.29 42.93
C GLY A 225 88.56 31.94 44.38
N LYS A 226 89.44 30.95 44.65
CA LYS A 226 89.85 30.64 46.04
C LYS A 226 90.80 31.71 46.60
N PRO A 227 90.61 32.16 47.86
CA PRO A 227 91.50 33.11 48.52
C PRO A 227 92.90 32.50 48.74
N HIS A 228 93.90 33.36 48.93
CA HIS A 228 95.25 32.92 49.30
C HIS A 228 95.24 32.32 50.72
N PRO A 229 95.96 31.22 51.02
CA PRO A 229 95.90 30.54 52.33
C PRO A 229 96.24 31.44 53.53
N TRP A 230 97.09 32.46 53.33
CA TRP A 230 97.40 33.44 54.38
C TRP A 230 96.24 34.37 54.73
N ALA A 231 95.29 34.59 53.83
CA ALA A 231 94.10 35.38 54.13
C ALA A 231 93.20 34.64 55.15
N GLU A 232 93.16 33.31 55.09
CA GLU A 232 92.42 32.48 56.06
C GLU A 232 93.17 32.38 57.41
N LEU A 233 94.51 32.31 57.38
CA LEU A 233 95.33 32.33 58.61
C LEU A 233 95.30 33.69 59.33
N ALA A 234 95.16 34.80 58.60
CA ALA A 234 95.00 36.13 59.20
C ALA A 234 93.60 36.33 59.82
N ALA A 235 92.61 35.55 59.41
CA ALA A 235 91.25 35.55 59.96
C ALA A 235 91.08 34.58 61.16
N ALA A 236 92.00 33.62 61.32
CA ALA A 236 92.09 32.81 62.53
C ALA A 236 92.67 33.65 63.67
N GLU A 237 91.78 34.12 64.55
CA GLU A 237 92.11 34.83 65.78
C GLU A 237 93.23 34.10 66.56
N LEU A 238 94.35 34.78 66.79
CA LEU A 238 95.49 34.35 67.60
C LEU A 238 95.00 33.90 69.00
N VAL A 239 94.89 32.58 69.20
CA VAL A 239 94.83 32.00 70.56
C VAL A 239 96.16 32.31 71.24
N GLY A 240 96.08 33.02 72.38
CA GLY A 240 97.23 33.53 73.14
C GLY A 240 98.21 32.44 73.63
N PRO A 241 99.40 32.84 74.11
CA PRO A 241 100.52 31.94 74.35
C PRO A 241 100.23 30.96 75.49
N GLU A 242 100.23 29.66 75.18
CA GLU A 242 100.40 28.60 76.18
C GLU A 242 101.82 28.64 76.74
N GLU A 243 101.93 28.55 78.07
CA GLU A 243 103.19 28.50 78.82
C GLU A 243 104.10 27.36 78.31
N PRO A 244 105.41 27.59 78.16
CA PRO A 244 106.32 26.54 77.71
C PRO A 244 106.45 25.45 78.79
N PRO A 245 106.34 24.15 78.44
CA PRO A 245 106.50 23.07 79.41
C PRO A 245 107.92 23.02 79.98
N GLU A 246 108.02 22.63 81.25
CA GLU A 246 109.27 22.50 82.01
C GLU A 246 110.34 21.72 81.22
N THR A 247 111.48 22.37 81.00
CA THR A 247 112.63 21.83 80.28
C THR A 247 113.21 20.63 81.03
N GLY A 248 113.00 19.42 80.50
CA GLY A 248 113.58 18.19 81.01
C GLY A 248 115.11 18.11 80.81
N PRO A 249 115.81 17.19 81.51
CA PRO A 249 117.29 17.11 81.58
C PRO A 249 118.02 16.83 80.25
N TRP A 250 117.29 16.71 79.15
CA TRP A 250 117.81 16.54 77.80
C TRP A 250 118.07 17.87 77.07
N ASP A 251 117.48 19.00 77.50
CA ASP A 251 117.73 20.33 76.88
C ASP A 251 119.16 20.84 77.17
N THR A 252 119.68 20.60 78.38
CA THR A 252 121.09 20.90 78.70
C THR A 252 122.05 19.98 77.95
N ALA A 253 121.75 18.67 77.88
CA ALA A 253 122.58 17.71 77.17
C ALA A 253 122.62 17.95 75.64
N LEU A 254 121.51 18.39 75.04
CA LEU A 254 121.44 18.75 73.63
C LEU A 254 122.13 20.09 73.36
N ARG A 255 121.93 21.10 74.20
CA ARG A 255 122.63 22.40 74.07
C ARG A 255 124.13 22.27 74.27
N ASP A 256 124.60 21.48 75.23
CA ASP A 256 126.03 21.27 75.45
C ASP A 256 126.66 20.47 74.30
N ARG A 257 125.90 19.54 73.70
CA ARG A 257 126.34 18.81 72.50
C ARG A 257 126.40 19.70 71.26
N ILE A 258 125.40 20.56 71.04
CA ILE A 258 125.41 21.56 69.96
C ILE A 258 126.55 22.56 70.18
N ARG A 259 126.80 23.00 71.42
CA ARG A 259 127.88 23.94 71.74
C ARG A 259 129.26 23.29 71.54
N ALA A 260 129.43 22.01 71.90
CA ALA A 260 130.65 21.24 71.63
C ALA A 260 130.89 20.96 70.14
N GLU A 261 129.85 20.73 69.34
CA GLU A 261 129.98 20.58 67.88
C GLU A 261 130.29 21.91 67.17
N LEU A 262 129.89 23.04 67.74
CA LEU A 262 130.15 24.38 67.20
C LEU A 262 131.47 25.01 67.67
N GLU A 263 132.14 24.46 68.70
CA GLU A 263 133.38 25.02 69.29
C GLU A 263 134.63 24.91 68.38
N GLY A 264 134.47 24.46 67.13
CA GLY A 264 135.51 24.42 66.11
C GLY A 264 135.08 24.93 64.73
N TRP A 265 133.88 25.51 64.60
CA TRP A 265 133.40 26.04 63.32
C TRP A 265 133.83 27.50 63.16
N PRO A 266 134.58 27.87 62.10
CA PRO A 266 134.85 29.27 61.80
C PRO A 266 133.52 29.99 61.49
N ALA A 267 133.36 31.19 62.04
CA ALA A 267 132.20 32.05 61.84
C ALA A 267 131.93 32.39 60.36
#